data_AF-A0A0U3F8S5-F1
#
_entry.id   AF-A0A0U3F8S5-F1
#
_cell.length_a   1.000
_cell.length_b   1.000
_cell.length_c   1.000
_cell.angle_alpha   90.00
_cell.angle_beta   90.00
_cell.angle_gamma   90.00
#
_symmetry.space_group_name_H-M   'P 1'
#
loop_
_entity.id
_entity.type
_entity.pdbx_description
1 polymer ?
#
loop_
_entity_poly.entity_id
_entity_poly.type
_entity_poly.pdbx_seq_one_letter_code
_entity_poly.pdbx_strand_id
1 'polypeptide(L)' 'MIKDWCKAVGNEGNFCGHTARKTFVRVQYDEFGTSLPVLMTILNHSSERITLGYMGRLTEDVEQAYSNAI' A
#
# COMPACT_ATOMS: atom_id res chain seq x y z
N MET A 1 22.08 -0.14 0.66
CA MET A 1 20.75 -0.75 0.45
C MET A 1 19.67 0.12 1.10
N ILE A 2 18.38 -0.06 0.78
CA ILE A 2 17.26 0.72 1.38
C ILE A 2 17.34 0.77 2.91
N LYS A 3 17.71 -0.34 3.58
CA LYS A 3 17.91 -0.37 5.04
C LYS A 3 18.94 0.65 5.53
N ASP A 4 20.08 0.74 4.84
CA ASP A 4 21.17 1.64 5.24
C ASP A 4 20.77 3.10 5.05
N TRP A 5 20.03 3.40 3.98
CA TRP A 5 19.50 4.75 3.74
C TRP A 5 18.47 5.16 4.78
N CYS A 6 17.53 4.27 5.13
CA CYS A 6 16.57 4.54 6.20
C CYS A 6 17.28 4.74 7.56
N LYS A 7 18.27 3.90 7.88
CA LYS A 7 19.07 4.05 9.10
C LYS A 7 19.84 5.37 9.14
N ALA A 8 20.40 5.80 8.01
CA ALA A 8 21.18 7.04 7.92
C ALA A 8 20.35 8.30 8.21
N VAL A 9 19.02 8.25 7.99
CA VAL A 9 18.09 9.35 8.29
C VAL A 9 17.36 9.18 9.64
N GLY A 10 17.79 8.22 10.47
CA GLY A 10 17.22 7.97 11.79
C GLY A 10 15.94 7.12 11.80
N ASN A 11 15.54 6.54 10.67
CA ASN A 11 14.39 5.62 10.63
C ASN A 11 14.82 4.22 11.05
N GLU A 12 14.36 3.80 12.23
CA GLU A 12 14.56 2.45 12.75
C GLU A 12 13.45 1.50 12.26
N GLY A 13 13.84 0.32 11.77
CA GLY A 13 12.87 -0.68 11.30
C GLY A 13 13.38 -1.60 10.21
N ASN A 14 12.53 -2.56 9.83
CA ASN A 14 12.81 -3.52 8.76
C ASN A 14 12.35 -3.00 7.40
N PHE A 15 13.15 -2.13 6.80
CA PHE A 15 12.88 -1.58 5.47
C PHE A 15 13.43 -2.49 4.37
N CYS A 16 12.68 -2.70 3.30
CA CYS A 16 13.17 -3.39 2.10
C CYS A 16 12.39 -2.90 0.88
N GLY A 17 12.72 -3.43 -0.30
CA GLY A 17 11.98 -3.11 -1.52
C GLY A 17 10.48 -3.40 -1.42
N HIS A 18 10.09 -4.39 -0.61
CA HIS A 18 8.68 -4.70 -0.36
C HIS A 18 7.99 -3.62 0.48
N THR A 19 8.64 -3.13 1.53
CA THR A 19 8.13 -2.01 2.35
C THR A 19 7.98 -0.75 1.50
N ALA A 20 9.00 -0.42 0.70
CA ALA A 20 8.94 0.72 -0.22
C ALA A 20 7.81 0.60 -1.24
N ARG A 21 7.60 -0.60 -1.79
CA ARG A 21 6.47 -0.88 -2.69
C ARG A 21 5.15 -0.62 -2.00
N LYS A 22 4.92 -1.14 -0.78
CA LYS A 22 3.70 -0.91 0.01
C LYS A 22 3.45 0.58 0.23
N THR A 23 4.47 1.32 0.65
CA THR A 23 4.39 2.78 0.84
C THR A 23 4.01 3.50 -0.44
N PHE A 24 4.63 3.16 -1.57
CA PHE A 24 4.31 3.76 -2.88
C PHE A 24 2.84 3.56 -3.25
N VAL A 25 2.32 2.32 -3.14
CA VAL A 25 0.92 2.06 -3.53
C VAL A 25 -0.07 2.82 -2.64
N ARG A 26 0.17 2.88 -1.32
CA ARG A 26 -0.69 3.65 -0.41
C ARG A 26 -0.72 5.12 -0.78
N VAL A 27 0.44 5.75 -0.89
CA VAL A 27 0.53 7.18 -1.26
C VAL A 27 -0.17 7.45 -2.60
N GLN A 28 0.02 6.59 -3.61
CA GLN A 28 -0.67 6.75 -4.90
C GLN A 28 -2.19 6.65 -4.80
N TYR A 29 -2.68 5.77 -3.94
CA TYR A 29 -4.12 5.58 -3.76
C TYR A 29 -4.77 6.72 -2.97
N ASP A 30 -4.20 7.13 -1.83
CA ASP A 30 -4.90 8.10 -0.95
C ASP A 30 -4.61 9.54 -1.28
N GLU A 31 -3.35 9.87 -1.55
CA GLU A 31 -2.93 11.25 -1.77
C GLU A 31 -3.20 11.67 -3.23
N PHE A 32 -3.06 10.72 -4.16
CA PHE A 32 -3.17 10.99 -5.59
C PHE A 32 -4.41 10.37 -6.25
N GLY A 33 -5.23 9.61 -5.52
CA GLY A 33 -6.48 9.05 -6.03
C GLY A 33 -6.29 8.06 -7.19
N THR A 34 -5.10 7.45 -7.33
CA THR A 34 -4.81 6.50 -8.40
C THR A 34 -5.71 5.27 -8.24
N SER A 35 -6.39 4.89 -9.32
CA SER A 35 -7.35 3.79 -9.27
C SER A 35 -6.67 2.43 -9.07
N LEU A 36 -7.39 1.52 -8.41
CA LEU A 36 -6.90 0.17 -8.11
C LEU A 36 -6.46 -0.63 -9.35
N PRO A 37 -7.16 -0.60 -10.50
CA PRO A 37 -6.71 -1.29 -11.71
C PRO A 37 -5.36 -0.80 -12.23
N VAL A 38 -5.10 0.52 -12.17
CA VAL A 38 -3.80 1.10 -12.56
C VAL A 38 -2.70 0.60 -11.63
N LEU A 39 -2.96 0.59 -10.32
CA LEU A 39 -2.02 0.07 -9.33
C LEU A 39 -1.76 -1.43 -9.53
N MET A 40 -2.77 -2.23 -9.90
CA MET A 40 -2.58 -3.64 -10.26
C MET A 40 -1.66 -3.81 -11.46
N THR A 41 -1.81 -2.98 -12.51
CA THR A 41 -0.91 -2.99 -13.67
C THR A 41 0.52 -2.61 -13.29
N ILE A 42 0.71 -1.55 -12.48
CA ILE A 42 2.04 -1.12 -12.02
C ILE A 42 2.74 -2.23 -11.23
N LEU A 43 2.01 -2.92 -10.35
CA LEU A 43 2.55 -3.97 -9.50
C LEU A 43 2.64 -5.34 -10.19
N ASN A 44 2.11 -5.47 -11.41
CA ASN A 44 1.96 -6.73 -12.13
C ASN A 44 1.24 -7.79 -11.28
N HIS A 45 0.16 -7.39 -10.60
CA HIS A 45 -0.67 -8.29 -9.80
C HIS A 45 -1.87 -8.76 -10.61
N SER A 46 -2.05 -10.08 -10.68
CA SER A 46 -3.17 -10.72 -11.38
C SER A 46 -4.49 -10.71 -10.62
N SER A 47 -4.49 -10.29 -9.35
CA SER A 47 -5.66 -10.27 -8.48
C SER A 47 -5.70 -9.02 -7.63
N GLU A 48 -6.88 -8.42 -7.57
CA GLU A 48 -7.18 -7.27 -6.73
C GLU A 48 -6.84 -7.50 -5.26
N ARG A 49 -7.17 -8.70 -4.74
CA ARG A 49 -6.87 -9.11 -3.36
C ARG A 49 -5.39 -8.99 -3.01
N ILE A 50 -4.49 -9.25 -3.96
CA ILE A 50 -3.05 -9.12 -3.75
C ILE A 50 -2.72 -7.63 -3.55
N THR A 51 -3.19 -6.76 -4.42
CA THR A 51 -2.96 -5.31 -4.31
C THR A 51 -3.57 -4.72 -3.03
N LEU A 52 -4.80 -5.08 -2.68
CA LEU A 52 -5.44 -4.68 -1.42
C LEU A 52 -4.63 -5.14 -0.20
N GLY A 53 -4.04 -6.34 -0.25
CA GLY A 53 -3.13 -6.84 0.80
C GLY A 53 -1.82 -6.04 0.93
N TYR A 54 -1.33 -5.44 -0.16
CA TYR A 54 -0.18 -4.52 -0.09
C TYR A 54 -0.56 -3.17 0.53
N MET A 55 -1.81 -2.74 0.38
CA MET A 55 -2.30 -1.48 0.93
C MET A 55 -2.77 -1.59 2.39
N GLY A 56 -3.04 -2.81 2.88
CA GLY A 56 -3.54 -3.05 4.24
C GLY A 56 -5.01 -2.64 4.46
N ARG A 57 -5.71 -2.22 3.40
CA ARG A 57 -7.06 -1.62 3.50
C ARG A 57 -8.23 -2.59 3.40
N LEU A 58 -8.01 -3.84 2.99
CA LEU A 58 -9.13 -4.76 2.72
C LEU A 58 -10.09 -4.88 3.92
N THR A 59 -9.56 -4.91 5.14
CA THR A 59 -10.37 -4.98 6.36
C THR A 59 -11.04 -3.65 6.69
N GLU A 60 -10.30 -2.54 6.61
CA GLU A 60 -10.78 -1.19 6.93
C GLU A 60 -11.92 -0.75 5.99
N ASP A 61 -11.76 -0.96 4.69
CA ASP A 61 -12.76 -0.54 3.70
C ASP A 61 -14.05 -1.38 3.82
N VAL A 62 -13.94 -2.67 4.20
CA VAL A 62 -15.10 -3.54 4.46
C VAL A 62 -15.82 -3.12 5.74
N GLU A 63 -15.10 -2.85 6.82
CA GLU A 63 -15.68 -2.34 8.08
C GLU A 63 -16.39 -1.01 7.87
N GLN A 64 -15.79 -0.11 7.09
CA GLN A 64 -16.38 1.18 6.76
C GLN A 64 -17.61 1.05 5.85
N ALA A 65 -17.61 0.12 4.90
CA ALA A 65 -18.77 -0.16 4.06
C ALA A 65 -19.98 -0.63 4.89
N TYR A 66 -19.76 -1.47 5.91
CA TYR A 66 -20.81 -1.84 6.86
C TYR A 66 -21.25 -0.66 7.74
N SER A 67 -20.32 0.23 8.12
CA SER A 67 -20.61 1.37 8.99
C SER A 67 -21.39 2.49 8.30
N ASN A 68 -21.23 2.64 6.97
CA ASN A 68 -21.95 3.64 6.16
C ASN A 68 -23.40 3.23 5.83
N ALA A 69 -23.86 2.06 6.27
CA ALA A 69 -25.19 1.52 5.96
C ALA A 69 -26.32 2.05 6.88
N ILE A 70 -26.20 3.28 7.40
CA ILE A 70 -27.20 3.91 8.29
C ILE A 70 -27.92 5.06 7.57
#